data_AF-A0A9N9TJ35-F1
#
_entry.id   AF-A0A9N9TJ35-F1
#
_cell.length_a   1.000
_cell.length_b   1.000
_cell.length_c   1.000
_cell.angle_alpha   90.00
_cell.angle_beta   90.00
_cell.angle_gamma   90.00
#
_symmetry.space_group_name_H-M   'P 1'
#
loop_
_entity.id
_entity.type
_entity.pdbx_description
1 polymer ?
#
loop_
_entity_poly.entity_id
_entity_poly.type
_entity_poly.pdbx_seq_one_letter_code
_entity_poly.pdbx_strand_id
1 'polypeptide(L)'
;VTEYIPRCHTLAKWNNSNFSATYTDLVQAQCDYCKSAVSYTAQFILDNILSDSTVDGMSKSVCAVLPKAVSMFCPSVMKSMLTEQIAAVADDPTSTCEMVGLC
;
A
#
# COMPACT_ATOMS: atom_id res chain seq x y z
N VAL A 1 10.03 26.03 -30.74
CA VAL A 1 9.98 25.69 -29.31
C VAL A 1 9.08 24.47 -29.17
N THR A 2 9.67 23.28 -29.23
CA THR A 2 9.00 22.02 -28.92
C THR A 2 10.12 21.02 -28.68
N GLU A 3 10.69 21.07 -27.49
CA GLU A 3 11.62 20.05 -27.01
C GLU A 3 10.79 18.80 -26.70
N TYR A 4 11.01 17.77 -27.50
CA TYR A 4 10.31 16.49 -27.42
C TYR A 4 10.82 15.74 -26.18
N ILE A 5 10.03 15.72 -25.11
CA ILE A 5 10.30 14.91 -23.92
C ILE A 5 10.10 13.44 -24.31
N PRO A 6 11.15 12.60 -24.37
CA PRO A 6 10.98 11.20 -24.75
C PRO A 6 10.33 10.44 -23.59
N ARG A 7 9.34 9.60 -23.89
CA ARG A 7 8.79 8.64 -22.94
C ARG A 7 9.91 7.72 -22.43
N CYS A 8 10.13 7.68 -21.12
CA CYS A 8 11.24 7.00 -20.44
C CYS A 8 11.27 5.45 -20.54
N HIS A 9 10.54 4.82 -21.46
CA HIS A 9 10.55 3.36 -21.62
C HIS A 9 11.56 2.86 -22.66
N THR A 10 12.32 3.74 -23.34
CA THR A 10 13.30 3.33 -24.36
C THR A 10 14.69 3.97 -24.19
N LEU A 11 15.13 4.22 -22.96
CA LEU A 11 16.49 4.73 -22.67
C LEU A 11 17.55 3.62 -22.64
N ALA A 12 17.53 2.68 -23.57
CA ALA A 12 18.53 1.62 -23.60
C ALA A 12 19.93 2.10 -24.07
N LYS A 13 20.08 3.33 -24.64
CA LYS A 13 21.37 3.80 -25.20
C LYS A 13 21.56 5.33 -25.21
N TRP A 14 21.52 5.99 -24.05
CA TRP A 14 22.07 7.36 -23.91
C TRP A 14 23.15 7.38 -22.83
N ASN A 15 24.42 7.47 -23.25
CA ASN A 15 25.59 7.45 -22.38
C ASN A 15 25.95 8.88 -21.94
N ASN A 16 25.27 9.38 -20.91
CA ASN A 16 25.73 10.53 -20.14
C ASN A 16 25.70 10.17 -18.65
N SER A 17 26.88 10.06 -18.04
CA SER A 17 27.09 9.64 -16.65
C SER A 17 26.38 10.52 -15.62
N ASN A 18 26.14 11.80 -15.93
CA ASN A 18 25.44 12.71 -15.01
C ASN A 18 23.92 12.57 -15.05
N PHE A 19 23.34 12.15 -16.18
CA PHE A 19 21.89 11.99 -16.33
C PHE A 19 21.39 10.69 -15.68
N SER A 20 22.18 9.62 -15.75
CA SER A 20 21.86 8.32 -15.14
C SER A 20 21.80 8.38 -13.61
N ALA A 21 22.62 9.24 -12.98
CA ALA A 21 22.64 9.40 -11.53
C ALA A 21 21.36 10.08 -11.02
N THR A 22 20.96 11.20 -11.64
CA THR A 22 19.79 11.99 -11.22
C THR A 22 18.46 11.24 -11.40
N TYR A 23 18.35 10.38 -12.43
CA TYR A 23 17.16 9.54 -12.62
C TYR A 23 17.04 8.44 -11.55
N THR A 24 18.16 7.81 -11.19
CA THR A 24 18.19 6.74 -10.18
C THR A 24 17.84 7.29 -8.80
N ASP A 25 18.30 8.50 -8.46
CA ASP A 25 17.97 9.17 -7.20
C ASP A 25 16.47 9.49 -7.07
N LEU A 26 15.81 9.87 -8.18
CA LEU A 26 14.37 10.14 -8.19
C LEU A 26 13.53 8.87 -8.01
N VAL A 27 13.90 7.78 -8.68
CA VAL A 27 13.24 6.48 -8.52
C VAL A 27 13.41 5.97 -7.09
N GLN A 28 14.62 6.11 -6.51
CA GLN A 28 14.86 5.73 -5.12
C GLN A 28 14.04 6.57 -4.15
N ALA A 29 13.98 7.89 -4.35
CA ALA A 29 13.18 8.78 -3.51
C ALA A 29 11.67 8.47 -3.56
N GLN A 30 11.15 8.06 -4.71
CA GLN A 30 9.76 7.62 -4.85
C GLN A 30 9.50 6.33 -4.07
N CYS A 31 10.41 5.36 -4.17
CA CYS A 31 10.33 4.10 -3.45
C CYS A 31 10.39 4.32 -1.93
N ASP A 32 11.30 5.17 -1.46
CA ASP A 32 11.44 5.49 -0.03
C ASP A 32 10.22 6.25 0.53
N TYR A 33 9.68 7.19 -0.24
CA TYR A 33 8.44 7.89 0.13
C TYR A 33 7.26 6.92 0.21
N CYS A 34 7.12 6.04 -0.79
CA CYS A 34 6.07 5.03 -0.78
C CYS A 34 6.16 4.14 0.47
N LYS A 35 7.35 3.62 0.78
CA LYS A 35 7.55 2.75 1.96
C LYS A 35 7.15 3.48 3.24
N SER A 36 7.59 4.72 3.37
CA SER A 36 7.28 5.56 4.54
C SER A 36 5.77 5.79 4.69
N ALA A 37 5.10 6.10 3.58
CA ALA A 37 3.65 6.31 3.56
C ALA A 37 2.88 5.02 3.90
N VAL A 38 3.26 3.89 3.29
CA VAL A 38 2.64 2.59 3.53
C VAL A 38 2.79 2.17 4.99
N SER A 39 4.01 2.21 5.54
CA SER A 39 4.26 1.86 6.94
C SER A 39 3.47 2.76 7.90
N TYR A 40 3.47 4.07 7.66
CA TYR A 40 2.72 5.02 8.47
C TYR A 40 1.21 4.75 8.42
N THR A 41 0.65 4.58 7.22
CA THR A 41 -0.77 4.30 7.05
C THR A 41 -1.16 2.96 7.69
N ALA A 42 -0.35 1.92 7.52
CA ALA A 42 -0.63 0.61 8.11
C ALA A 42 -0.65 0.66 9.64
N GLN A 43 0.36 1.27 10.27
CA GLN A 43 0.38 1.48 11.72
C GLN A 43 -0.77 2.37 12.20
N PHE A 44 -1.06 3.45 11.50
CA PHE A 44 -2.19 4.31 11.84
C PHE A 44 -3.51 3.53 11.86
N ILE A 45 -3.74 2.66 10.88
CA ILE A 45 -4.95 1.82 10.82
C ILE A 45 -4.98 0.81 11.97
N LEU A 46 -3.86 0.13 12.25
CA LEU A 46 -3.76 -0.84 13.35
C LEU A 46 -4.05 -0.19 14.71
N ASP A 47 -3.46 0.98 14.97
CA ASP A 47 -3.54 1.65 16.27
C ASP A 47 -4.90 2.35 16.48
N ASN A 48 -5.44 2.98 15.43
CA ASN A 48 -6.55 3.92 15.58
C ASN A 48 -7.86 3.47 14.91
N ILE A 49 -7.79 2.73 13.80
CA ILE A 49 -8.98 2.42 12.99
C ILE A 49 -9.57 1.07 13.38
N LEU A 50 -8.75 0.02 13.51
CA LEU A 50 -9.26 -1.31 13.89
C LEU A 50 -9.76 -1.37 15.34
N SER A 51 -9.30 -0.45 16.18
CA SER A 51 -9.81 -0.25 17.55
C SER A 51 -11.12 0.56 17.58
N ASP A 52 -11.52 1.21 16.49
CA ASP A 52 -12.72 2.03 16.40
C ASP A 52 -14.00 1.17 16.31
N SER A 53 -14.99 1.54 17.12
CA SER A 53 -16.36 1.03 17.08
C SER A 53 -17.04 1.11 15.71
N THR A 54 -16.59 2.02 14.84
CA THR A 54 -17.06 2.19 13.46
C THR A 54 -16.73 0.97 12.61
N VAL A 55 -15.52 0.41 12.75
CA VAL A 55 -15.11 -0.82 12.05
C VAL A 55 -15.92 -2.03 12.54
N ASP A 56 -16.22 -2.09 13.83
CA ASP A 56 -17.10 -3.11 14.39
C ASP A 56 -18.52 -2.98 13.81
N GLY A 57 -19.03 -1.75 13.61
CA GLY A 57 -20.30 -1.47 12.98
C GLY A 57 -20.36 -1.91 11.51
N MET A 58 -19.31 -1.59 10.73
CA MET A 58 -19.17 -2.03 9.34
C MET A 58 -19.11 -3.55 9.24
N SER A 59 -18.31 -4.20 10.09
CA SER A 59 -18.18 -5.66 10.13
C SER A 59 -19.53 -6.29 10.44
N LYS A 60 -20.29 -5.78 11.40
CA LYS A 60 -21.65 -6.26 11.71
C LYS A 60 -22.61 -6.12 10.52
N SER A 61 -22.54 -5.01 9.78
CA SER A 61 -23.37 -4.78 8.59
C SER A 61 -23.08 -5.79 7.48
N VAL A 62 -21.79 -6.02 7.18
CA VAL A 62 -21.36 -7.02 6.19
C VAL A 62 -21.71 -8.44 6.65
N CYS A 63 -21.55 -8.74 7.93
CA CYS A 63 -21.87 -10.05 8.46
C CYS A 63 -23.38 -10.33 8.58
N ALA A 64 -24.23 -9.30 8.56
CA ALA A 64 -25.68 -9.45 8.66
C ALA A 64 -26.32 -10.05 7.41
N VAL A 65 -25.65 -9.98 6.25
CA VAL A 65 -26.14 -10.63 5.01
C VAL A 65 -25.87 -12.14 4.98
N LEU A 66 -25.05 -12.65 5.89
CA LEU A 66 -24.67 -14.06 5.94
C LEU A 66 -25.71 -14.90 6.70
N PRO A 67 -25.81 -16.20 6.41
CA PRO A 67 -26.64 -17.13 7.18
C PRO A 67 -26.27 -17.09 8.67
N LYS A 68 -27.29 -17.31 9.53
CA LYS A 68 -27.21 -17.15 11.00
C LYS A 68 -26.06 -17.93 11.65
N ALA A 69 -25.68 -19.08 11.09
CA ALA A 69 -24.55 -19.88 11.56
C ALA A 69 -23.21 -19.16 11.38
N VAL A 70 -23.06 -18.36 10.32
CA VAL A 70 -21.81 -17.65 9.95
C VAL A 70 -21.79 -16.24 10.51
N SER A 71 -22.93 -15.55 10.55
CA SER A 71 -23.04 -14.17 11.00
C SER A 71 -22.56 -13.97 12.45
N MET A 72 -22.62 -15.01 13.28
CA MET A 72 -22.22 -14.95 14.69
C MET A 72 -20.71 -14.79 14.89
N PHE A 73 -19.89 -15.46 14.06
CA PHE A 73 -18.42 -15.41 14.19
C PHE A 73 -17.76 -14.48 13.16
N CYS A 74 -18.46 -14.15 12.08
CA CYS A 74 -17.96 -13.31 10.99
C CYS A 74 -17.30 -11.99 11.45
N PRO A 75 -17.86 -11.19 12.38
CA PRO A 75 -17.24 -9.92 12.75
C PRO A 75 -15.85 -10.10 13.38
N SER A 76 -15.70 -11.14 14.21
CA SER A 76 -14.41 -11.45 14.84
C SER A 76 -13.39 -11.94 13.81
N VAL A 77 -13.83 -12.75 12.84
CA VAL A 77 -12.97 -13.24 11.75
C VAL A 77 -12.54 -12.09 10.86
N MET A 78 -13.45 -11.21 10.45
CA MET A 78 -13.14 -10.03 9.64
C MET A 78 -12.10 -9.15 10.33
N LYS A 79 -12.29 -8.87 11.62
CA LYS A 79 -11.34 -8.07 12.40
C LYS A 79 -9.96 -8.72 12.42
N SER A 80 -9.89 -10.02 12.70
CA SER A 80 -8.62 -10.76 12.72
C SER A 80 -7.93 -10.75 11.35
N MET A 81 -8.66 -11.01 10.28
CA MET A 81 -8.13 -11.03 8.91
C MET A 81 -7.63 -9.65 8.49
N LEU A 82 -8.36 -8.59 8.82
CA LEU A 82 -7.95 -7.21 8.51
C LEU A 82 -6.67 -6.85 9.29
N THR A 83 -6.60 -7.15 10.59
CA THR A 83 -5.40 -6.93 11.39
C THR A 83 -4.19 -7.64 10.78
N GLU A 84 -4.33 -8.91 10.42
CA GLU A 84 -3.25 -9.70 9.85
C GLU A 84 -2.79 -9.16 8.48
N GLN A 85 -3.74 -8.81 7.60
CA GLN A 85 -3.41 -8.24 6.29
C GLN A 85 -2.70 -6.89 6.40
N ILE A 86 -3.17 -6.02 7.28
CA ILE A 86 -2.55 -4.70 7.47
C ILE A 86 -1.18 -4.84 8.14
N ALA A 87 -1.03 -5.79 9.08
CA ALA A 87 0.27 -6.11 9.68
C ALA A 87 1.25 -6.65 8.63
N ALA A 88 0.81 -7.49 7.71
CA ALA A 88 1.65 -7.98 6.61
C ALA A 88 2.12 -6.84 5.69
N VAL A 89 1.24 -5.87 5.40
CA VAL A 89 1.60 -4.65 4.64
C VAL A 89 2.62 -3.78 5.41
N ALA A 90 2.50 -3.71 6.74
CA ALA A 90 3.44 -2.98 7.58
C ALA A 90 4.83 -3.66 7.65
N ASP A 91 4.86 -5.00 7.62
CA ASP A 91 6.09 -5.80 7.68
C ASP A 91 6.89 -5.75 6.37
N ASP A 92 6.20 -5.78 5.23
CA ASP A 92 6.81 -5.67 3.91
C ASP A 92 6.24 -4.51 3.07
N PRO A 93 6.61 -3.26 3.40
CA PRO A 93 6.24 -2.10 2.60
C PRO A 93 6.93 -2.09 1.23
N THR A 94 8.01 -2.88 1.04
CA THR A 94 8.72 -2.95 -0.24
C THR A 94 7.88 -3.66 -1.28
N SER A 95 7.40 -4.88 -1.00
CA SER A 95 6.52 -5.61 -1.92
C SER A 95 5.24 -4.83 -2.24
N THR A 96 4.70 -4.09 -1.28
CA THR A 96 3.54 -3.21 -1.51
C THR A 96 3.87 -2.10 -2.50
N CYS A 97 5.03 -1.46 -2.34
CA CYS A 97 5.48 -0.39 -3.22
C CYS A 97 5.88 -0.88 -4.62
N GLU A 98 6.39 -2.10 -4.74
CA GLU A 98 6.62 -2.79 -6.02
C GLU A 98 5.30 -3.06 -6.76
N MET A 99 4.28 -3.52 -6.03
CA MET A 99 2.96 -3.82 -6.62
C MET A 99 2.30 -2.56 -7.23
N VAL A 100 2.54 -1.38 -6.65
CA VAL A 100 2.01 -0.11 -7.16
C VAL A 100 2.96 0.62 -8.12
N GLY A 101 4.14 0.04 -8.40
CA GLY A 101 5.11 0.56 -9.37
C GLY A 101 5.87 1.81 -8.92
N LEU A 102 6.01 2.00 -7.60
CA LEU A 102 6.82 3.07 -7.00
C LEU A 102 8.19 2.55 -6.51
N CYS A 103 8.28 1.23 -6.37
CA CYS A 103 9.48 0.43 -6.53
C CYS A 103 9.18 -0.54 -7.72
#